data_AF-A0A1J6HXA1-F1
#
_entry.id   AF-A0A1J6HXA1-F1
#
_cell.length_a   1.000
_cell.length_b   1.000
_cell.length_c   1.000
_cell.angle_alpha   90.00
_cell.angle_beta   90.00
_cell.angle_gamma   90.00
#
_symmetry.space_group_name_H-M   'P 1'
#
loop_
_entity.id
_entity.type
_entity.pdbx_description
1 polymer ?
#
loop_
_entity_poly.entity_id
_entity_poly.type
_entity_poly.pdbx_seq_one_letter_code
_entity_poly.pdbx_strand_id
1 'polypeptide(L)'
;MDAFEELKRAVERVEIVDAHAHNIVALDSTVPFLSCFSGDIVSDSPHTLDFKRSLDEICELYGSSLSLDSVQESRGRLGLASSAAICFKAARIAALLLDDGIKLDKTLDIKWHQSLVPTVGRILQVEHVAEKILEQREMGGRERESTTDAATGESVGLEEEMLLNRKGITM
;
A
#
# COMPACT_ATOMS: atom_id res chain seq x y z
N MET A 1 -29.27 -23.31 19.86
CA MET A 1 -28.57 -22.03 19.63
C MET A 1 -29.25 -21.42 18.41
N ASP A 2 -29.59 -20.13 18.44
CA ASP A 2 -30.20 -19.47 17.27
C ASP A 2 -29.22 -19.49 16.09
N ALA A 3 -29.72 -19.68 14.86
CA ALA A 3 -28.89 -19.83 13.66
C ALA A 3 -28.07 -18.57 13.39
N PHE A 4 -28.63 -17.40 13.68
CA PHE A 4 -27.91 -16.12 13.60
C PHE A 4 -26.73 -16.08 14.57
N GLU A 5 -26.98 -16.51 15.80
CA GLU A 5 -26.01 -16.59 16.88
C GLU A 5 -24.87 -17.58 16.60
N GLU A 6 -25.16 -18.68 15.91
CA GLU A 6 -24.15 -19.62 15.40
C GLU A 6 -23.30 -18.99 14.28
N LEU A 7 -23.95 -18.35 13.29
CA LEU A 7 -23.27 -17.68 12.19
C LEU A 7 -22.35 -16.56 12.69
N LYS A 8 -22.83 -15.72 13.62
CA LYS A 8 -22.05 -14.65 14.24
C LYS A 8 -20.77 -15.20 14.87
N ARG A 9 -20.89 -16.27 15.68
CA ARG A 9 -19.73 -16.94 16.29
C ARG A 9 -18.76 -17.52 15.26
N ALA A 10 -19.26 -18.02 14.14
CA ALA A 10 -18.41 -18.52 13.08
C ALA A 10 -17.62 -17.40 12.39
N VAL A 11 -18.30 -16.29 12.06
CA VAL A 11 -17.68 -15.11 11.44
C VAL A 11 -16.64 -14.46 12.36
N GLU A 12 -16.94 -14.28 13.64
CA GLU A 12 -16.00 -13.70 14.62
C GLU A 12 -14.74 -14.54 14.86
N ARG A 13 -14.76 -15.83 14.49
CA ARG A 13 -13.65 -16.77 14.68
C ARG A 13 -12.88 -17.07 13.41
N VAL A 14 -13.33 -16.62 12.23
CA VAL A 14 -12.60 -16.86 10.99
C VAL A 14 -11.32 -16.03 10.99
N GLU A 15 -10.26 -16.56 10.38
CA GLU A 15 -9.08 -15.75 10.06
C GLU A 15 -9.33 -15.02 8.74
N ILE A 16 -8.81 -13.81 8.61
CA ILE A 16 -9.05 -12.97 7.43
C ILE A 16 -7.84 -12.93 6.51
N VAL A 17 -8.13 -12.83 5.22
CA VAL A 17 -7.16 -12.46 4.19
C VAL A 17 -7.47 -11.02 3.80
N ASP A 18 -6.58 -10.10 4.15
CA ASP A 18 -6.67 -8.73 3.68
C ASP A 18 -6.09 -8.67 2.26
N ALA A 19 -6.99 -8.64 1.28
CA ALA A 19 -6.66 -8.75 -0.12
C ALA A 19 -6.21 -7.42 -0.74
N HIS A 20 -6.29 -6.30 -0.03
CA HIS A 20 -5.87 -5.00 -0.53
C HIS A 20 -5.57 -4.01 0.60
N ALA A 21 -4.30 -3.92 0.97
CA ALA A 21 -3.80 -2.99 1.98
C ALA A 21 -2.64 -2.15 1.43
N HIS A 22 -2.34 -1.04 2.10
CA HIS A 22 -1.17 -0.19 1.80
C HIS A 22 -0.08 -0.34 2.87
N ASN A 23 1.14 0.10 2.52
CA ASN A 23 2.28 0.02 3.41
C ASN A 23 2.08 0.79 4.71
N ILE A 24 2.52 0.18 5.81
CA ILE A 24 2.67 0.87 7.10
C ILE A 24 3.90 1.79 7.02
N VAL A 25 3.79 2.96 7.65
CA VAL A 25 4.86 3.96 7.74
C VAL A 25 5.44 4.04 9.16
N ALA A 26 6.67 4.51 9.28
CA ALA A 26 7.34 4.73 10.57
C ALA A 26 6.58 5.72 11.49
N LEU A 27 6.85 5.68 12.80
CA LEU A 27 6.18 6.58 13.77
C LEU A 27 6.43 8.07 13.49
N ASP A 28 7.57 8.38 12.90
CA ASP A 28 8.05 9.72 12.57
C ASP A 28 7.78 10.12 11.11
N SER A 29 6.92 9.38 10.40
CA SER A 29 6.44 9.72 9.05
C SER A 29 5.63 11.03 9.06
N THR A 30 5.58 11.70 7.91
CA THR A 30 4.74 12.88 7.71
C THR A 30 3.26 12.54 7.56
N VAL A 31 2.90 11.25 7.40
CA VAL A 31 1.50 10.81 7.35
C VAL A 31 0.86 10.96 8.74
N PRO A 32 -0.18 11.81 8.90
CA PRO A 32 -0.81 12.03 10.18
C PRO A 32 -1.53 10.77 10.67
N PHE A 33 -1.38 10.40 11.96
CA PHE A 33 -2.12 9.25 12.51
C PHE A 33 -3.65 9.38 12.36
N LEU A 34 -4.16 10.61 12.37
CA LEU A 34 -5.58 10.89 12.15
C LEU A 34 -6.10 10.43 10.78
N SER A 35 -5.24 10.39 9.75
CA SER A 35 -5.66 9.91 8.41
C SER A 35 -6.04 8.44 8.42
N CYS A 36 -5.54 7.64 9.38
CA CYS A 36 -5.95 6.24 9.55
C CYS A 36 -7.45 6.07 9.88
N PHE A 37 -8.11 7.11 10.40
CA PHE A 37 -9.51 7.06 10.81
C PHE A 37 -10.48 7.60 9.75
N SER A 38 -10.00 8.37 8.77
CA SER A 38 -10.87 9.12 7.85
C SER A 38 -10.30 9.35 6.46
N GLY A 39 -9.17 8.72 6.13
CA GLY A 39 -8.47 8.91 4.87
C GLY A 39 -8.04 10.37 4.70
N ASP A 40 -8.28 10.91 3.51
CA ASP A 40 -7.82 12.25 3.11
C ASP A 40 -8.70 13.39 3.66
N ILE A 41 -9.86 13.11 4.27
CA ILE A 41 -10.80 14.12 4.76
C ILE A 41 -10.65 14.28 6.27
N VAL A 42 -9.70 15.12 6.67
CA VAL A 42 -9.30 15.30 8.08
C VAL A 42 -10.25 16.25 8.85
N SER A 43 -10.87 17.22 8.18
CA SER A 43 -11.60 18.32 8.86
C SER A 43 -12.92 17.88 9.52
N ASP A 44 -13.66 16.94 8.92
CA ASP A 44 -14.94 16.44 9.46
C ASP A 44 -14.80 15.07 10.14
N SER A 45 -13.59 14.51 10.12
CA SER A 45 -13.23 13.20 10.64
C SER A 45 -13.84 12.90 12.02
N PRO A 46 -13.71 13.77 13.04
CA PRO A 46 -14.17 13.47 14.40
C PRO A 46 -15.68 13.26 14.54
N HIS A 47 -16.47 13.70 13.56
CA HIS A 47 -17.92 13.59 13.58
C HIS A 47 -18.45 12.36 12.85
N THR A 48 -17.60 11.66 12.10
CA THR A 48 -17.96 10.45 11.35
C THR A 48 -18.17 9.24 12.28
N LEU A 49 -19.00 8.30 11.83
CA LEU A 49 -19.20 7.04 12.54
C LEU A 49 -17.92 6.19 12.55
N ASP A 50 -17.19 6.17 11.43
CA ASP A 50 -15.97 5.37 11.30
C ASP A 50 -14.85 5.86 12.23
N PHE A 51 -14.69 7.18 12.38
CA PHE A 51 -13.76 7.73 13.38
C PHE A 51 -14.14 7.30 14.80
N LYS A 52 -15.41 7.48 15.19
CA LYS A 52 -15.87 7.18 16.55
C LYS A 52 -15.73 5.70 16.88
N ARG A 53 -16.15 4.83 15.96
CA ARG A 53 -16.02 3.38 16.12
C ARG A 53 -14.56 2.95 16.21
N SER A 54 -13.72 3.41 15.28
CA SER A 54 -12.31 3.04 15.26
C SER A 54 -11.55 3.58 16.47
N LEU A 55 -11.91 4.77 16.98
CA LEU A 55 -11.32 5.33 18.19
C LEU A 55 -11.68 4.48 19.42
N ASP A 56 -12.93 4.04 19.54
CA ASP A 56 -13.37 3.20 20.65
C ASP A 56 -12.64 1.83 20.62
N GLU A 57 -12.62 1.18 19.46
CA GLU A 57 -11.93 -0.11 19.26
C GLU A 57 -10.44 -0.02 19.56
N ILE A 58 -9.73 1.01 19.07
CA ILE A 58 -8.29 1.13 19.32
C ILE A 58 -7.98 1.48 20.78
N CYS A 59 -8.86 2.23 21.46
CA CYS A 59 -8.73 2.51 22.89
C CYS A 59 -8.85 1.23 23.70
N GLU A 60 -9.82 0.37 23.38
CA GLU A 60 -9.98 -0.94 24.02
C GLU A 60 -8.73 -1.81 23.80
N LEU A 61 -8.23 -1.89 22.56
CA LEU A 61 -7.05 -2.68 22.21
C LEU A 61 -5.78 -2.20 22.93
N TYR A 62 -5.60 -0.89 23.09
CA TYR A 62 -4.42 -0.33 23.77
C TYR A 62 -4.60 -0.20 25.28
N GLY A 63 -5.81 -0.37 25.81
CA GLY A 63 -6.14 -0.12 27.20
C GLY A 63 -5.99 1.36 27.59
N SER A 64 -6.30 2.28 26.67
CA SER A 64 -6.19 3.72 26.88
C SER A 64 -7.56 4.36 27.18
N SER A 65 -7.54 5.59 27.72
CA SER A 65 -8.76 6.41 27.79
C SER A 65 -9.28 6.76 26.41
N LEU A 66 -10.60 6.97 26.30
CA LEU A 66 -11.30 7.30 25.06
C LEU A 66 -10.97 8.72 24.57
N SER A 67 -9.78 8.90 24.00
CA SER A 67 -9.35 10.14 23.34
C SER A 67 -8.23 9.85 22.34
N LEU A 68 -8.14 10.67 21.28
CA LEU A 68 -7.08 10.52 20.27
C LEU A 68 -5.68 10.71 20.87
N ASP A 69 -5.53 11.68 21.77
CA ASP A 69 -4.25 11.97 22.44
C ASP A 69 -3.75 10.78 23.26
N SER A 70 -4.65 10.13 24.00
CA SER A 70 -4.32 8.94 24.80
C SER A 70 -3.90 7.74 23.94
N VAL A 71 -4.52 7.58 22.77
CA VAL A 71 -4.15 6.55 21.79
C VAL A 71 -2.78 6.86 21.19
N GLN A 72 -2.51 8.11 20.84
CA GLN A 72 -1.21 8.54 20.30
C GLN A 72 -0.08 8.34 21.31
N GLU A 73 -0.30 8.70 22.58
CA GLU A 73 0.66 8.47 23.66
C GLU A 73 0.91 6.97 23.85
N SER A 74 -0.15 6.16 23.89
CA SER A 74 -0.05 4.70 24.02
C SER A 74 0.73 4.09 22.85
N ARG A 75 0.46 4.51 21.62
CA ARG A 75 1.20 4.10 20.42
C ARG A 75 2.68 4.47 20.51
N GLY A 76 3.00 5.66 20.99
CA GLY A 76 4.38 6.10 21.21
C GLY A 76 5.11 5.22 22.23
N ARG A 77 4.44 4.89 23.35
CA ARG A 77 4.99 4.03 24.41
C ARG A 77 5.15 2.56 23.99
N LEU A 78 4.17 2.01 23.27
CA LEU A 78 4.19 0.63 22.78
C LEU A 78 5.22 0.42 21.67
N GLY A 79 5.44 1.46 20.87
CA GLY A 79 6.22 1.38 19.64
C GLY A 79 5.41 0.77 18.48
N LEU A 80 5.90 0.96 17.27
CA LEU A 80 5.19 0.59 16.03
C LEU A 80 4.92 -0.91 15.90
N ALA A 81 5.95 -1.74 16.13
CA ALA A 81 5.84 -3.19 15.98
C ALA A 81 4.81 -3.79 16.95
N SER A 82 4.86 -3.39 18.23
CA SER A 82 3.90 -3.85 19.24
C SER A 82 2.49 -3.38 18.94
N SER A 83 2.34 -2.11 18.55
CA SER A 83 1.04 -1.53 18.17
C SER A 83 0.42 -2.31 17.00
N ALA A 84 1.20 -2.56 15.95
CA ALA A 84 0.74 -3.33 14.81
C ALA A 84 0.42 -4.79 15.19
N ALA A 85 1.28 -5.45 15.97
CA ALA A 85 1.04 -6.83 16.40
C ALA A 85 -0.25 -6.99 17.22
N ILE A 86 -0.59 -6.01 18.08
CA ILE A 86 -1.86 -5.99 18.82
C ILE A 86 -3.04 -5.93 17.84
N CYS A 87 -3.03 -4.99 16.90
CA CYS A 87 -4.12 -4.81 15.94
C CYS A 87 -4.27 -6.00 15.00
N PHE A 88 -3.18 -6.50 14.41
CA PHE A 88 -3.20 -7.63 13.48
C PHE A 88 -3.67 -8.91 14.16
N LYS A 89 -3.26 -9.14 15.41
CA LYS A 89 -3.73 -10.28 16.20
C LYS A 89 -5.21 -10.17 16.53
N ALA A 90 -5.69 -9.00 16.92
CA ALA A 90 -7.10 -8.77 17.19
C ALA A 90 -7.97 -8.97 15.94
N ALA A 91 -7.50 -8.50 14.78
CA ALA A 91 -8.16 -8.66 13.49
C ALA A 91 -8.04 -10.08 12.90
N ARG A 92 -7.22 -10.96 13.48
CA ARG A 92 -6.99 -12.35 13.01
C ARG A 92 -6.53 -12.42 11.54
N ILE A 93 -5.66 -11.50 11.13
CA ILE A 93 -5.13 -11.46 9.77
C ILE A 93 -4.15 -12.63 9.57
N ALA A 94 -4.48 -13.53 8.64
CA ALA A 94 -3.62 -14.65 8.25
C ALA A 94 -2.79 -14.36 6.99
N ALA A 95 -3.27 -13.49 6.11
CA ALA A 95 -2.54 -13.06 4.93
C ALA A 95 -2.81 -11.60 4.59
N LEU A 96 -1.79 -10.93 4.07
CA LEU A 96 -1.82 -9.51 3.70
C LEU A 96 -1.31 -9.34 2.26
N LEU A 97 -2.12 -8.73 1.39
CA LEU A 97 -1.69 -8.35 0.05
C LEU A 97 -1.48 -6.83 0.00
N LEU A 98 -0.21 -6.44 -0.14
CA LEU A 98 0.22 -5.05 -0.10
C LEU A 98 0.29 -4.45 -1.50
N ASP A 99 -0.49 -3.40 -1.72
CA ASP A 99 -0.27 -2.44 -2.80
C ASP A 99 0.70 -1.35 -2.32
N ASP A 100 1.94 -1.45 -2.80
CA ASP A 100 3.02 -0.51 -2.52
C ASP A 100 3.23 0.52 -3.65
N GLY A 101 2.23 0.69 -4.52
CA GLY A 101 2.22 1.74 -5.55
C GLY A 101 2.01 3.15 -4.99
N ILE A 102 1.39 3.28 -3.82
CA ILE A 102 1.21 4.58 -3.16
C ILE A 102 2.55 5.09 -2.59
N LYS A 103 2.96 6.29 -3.03
CA LYS A 103 4.16 6.97 -2.56
C LYS A 103 3.90 7.65 -1.20
N LEU A 104 4.21 6.94 -0.12
CA LEU A 104 4.25 7.49 1.24
C LEU A 104 5.71 7.63 1.71
N ASP A 105 5.97 8.58 2.61
CA ASP A 105 7.28 8.70 3.23
C ASP A 105 7.50 7.61 4.28
N LYS A 106 8.75 7.17 4.44
CA LYS A 106 9.16 6.21 5.48
C LYS A 106 8.30 4.93 5.53
N THR A 107 7.90 4.43 4.36
CA THR A 107 7.24 3.13 4.24
C THR A 107 8.16 2.01 4.70
N LEU A 108 7.57 1.02 5.36
CA LEU A 108 8.27 -0.18 5.78
C LEU A 108 8.29 -1.20 4.64
N ASP A 109 9.38 -1.94 4.53
CA ASP A 109 9.50 -2.96 3.49
C ASP A 109 8.59 -4.17 3.76
N ILE A 110 8.44 -5.03 2.75
CA ILE A 110 7.63 -6.24 2.87
C ILE A 110 8.14 -7.19 3.96
N LYS A 111 9.45 -7.22 4.26
CA LYS A 111 10.01 -8.11 5.29
C LYS A 111 9.57 -7.71 6.67
N TRP A 112 9.39 -6.41 6.92
CA TRP A 112 8.82 -5.93 8.17
C TRP A 112 7.39 -6.48 8.37
N HIS A 113 6.55 -6.45 7.35
CA HIS A 113 5.19 -6.97 7.41
C HIS A 113 5.14 -8.50 7.59
N GLN A 114 6.10 -9.24 7.03
CA GLN A 114 6.25 -10.68 7.23
C GLN A 114 6.56 -11.06 8.70
N SER A 115 6.97 -10.10 9.53
CA SER A 115 7.11 -10.33 10.98
C SER A 115 5.77 -10.32 11.73
N LEU A 116 4.70 -9.79 11.12
CA LEU A 116 3.37 -9.66 11.73
C LEU A 116 2.43 -10.80 11.34
N VAL A 117 2.49 -11.28 10.10
CA VAL A 117 1.58 -12.29 9.54
C VAL A 117 2.36 -13.32 8.73
N PRO A 118 1.87 -14.58 8.67
CA PRO A 118 2.63 -15.66 8.04
C PRO A 118 2.73 -15.52 6.51
N THR A 119 1.78 -14.85 5.86
CA THR A 119 1.76 -14.67 4.41
C THR A 119 1.65 -13.20 4.04
N VAL A 120 2.60 -12.68 3.28
CA VAL A 120 2.54 -11.34 2.69
C VAL A 120 2.82 -11.41 1.20
N GLY A 121 1.90 -10.90 0.39
CA GLY A 121 2.03 -10.78 -1.06
C GLY A 121 2.13 -9.32 -1.49
N ARG A 122 2.61 -9.08 -2.72
CA ARG A 122 2.60 -7.76 -3.36
C ARG A 122 1.57 -7.71 -4.47
N ILE A 123 0.85 -6.60 -4.54
CA ILE A 123 -0.03 -6.24 -5.64
C ILE A 123 0.78 -5.35 -6.59
N LEU A 124 0.74 -5.68 -7.88
CA LEU A 124 1.36 -4.84 -8.90
C LEU A 124 0.35 -3.81 -9.39
N GLN A 125 0.57 -2.54 -9.07
CA GLN A 125 -0.19 -1.43 -9.64
C GLN A 125 0.27 -1.17 -11.09
N VAL A 126 -0.52 -1.65 -12.05
CA VAL A 126 -0.18 -1.64 -13.48
C VAL A 126 -0.08 -0.22 -14.05
N GLU A 127 -0.79 0.73 -13.46
CA GLU A 127 -0.82 2.14 -13.80
C GLU A 127 0.57 2.76 -13.69
N HIS A 128 1.32 2.43 -12.64
CA HIS A 128 2.66 2.98 -12.43
C HIS A 128 3.69 2.40 -13.41
N VAL A 129 3.46 1.16 -13.87
CA VAL A 129 4.25 0.56 -14.95
C VAL A 129 3.91 1.24 -16.28
N ALA A 130 2.63 1.48 -16.55
CA ALA A 130 2.17 2.16 -17.75
C ALA A 130 2.70 3.60 -17.84
N GLU A 131 2.63 4.37 -16.74
CA GLU A 131 3.17 5.72 -16.63
C GLU A 131 4.65 5.78 -17.01
N LYS A 132 5.48 4.90 -16.44
CA LYS A 132 6.92 4.82 -16.76
C LYS A 132 7.18 4.50 -18.24
N ILE A 133 6.38 3.61 -18.83
CA ILE A 133 6.50 3.28 -20.26
C ILE A 133 6.17 4.51 -21.13
N LEU A 134 5.16 5.29 -20.75
CA LEU A 134 4.78 6.52 -21.46
C LEU A 134 5.87 7.59 -21.33
N GLU A 135 6.38 7.85 -20.13
CA GLU A 135 7.47 8.81 -19.88
C GLU A 135 8.73 8.48 -20.70
N GLN A 136 9.13 7.20 -20.76
CA GLN A 136 10.28 6.76 -21.56
C GLN A 136 10.09 7.01 -23.07
N ARG A 137 8.87 6.85 -23.57
CA ARG A 137 8.56 7.10 -24.99
C ARG A 137 8.59 8.58 -25.33
N GLU A 138 8.12 9.44 -24.44
CA GLU A 138 8.20 10.89 -24.63
C GLU A 138 9.65 11.38 -24.65
N MET A 139 10.49 10.88 -23.73
CA MET A 139 11.93 11.21 -23.70
C MET A 139 12.67 10.70 -24.93
N GLY A 140 12.42 9.46 -25.35
CA GLY A 140 13.03 8.89 -26.58
C GLY A 140 12.52 9.53 -27.87
N GLY A 141 11.29 10.09 -27.87
CA GLY A 141 10.78 10.90 -28.98
C GLY A 141 11.45 12.26 -29.07
N ARG A 142 11.68 12.92 -27.92
CA ARG A 142 12.34 14.22 -27.82
C ARG A 142 13.81 14.19 -28.25
N GLU A 143 14.53 13.11 -27.92
CA GLU A 143 15.91 12.90 -28.38
C GLU A 143 15.97 12.75 -29.91
N ARG A 144 15.04 11.99 -30.51
CA ARG A 144 14.96 11.80 -31.98
C ARG A 144 14.62 13.07 -32.74
N GLU A 145 13.84 13.97 -32.14
CA GLU A 145 13.49 15.27 -32.73
C GLU A 145 14.63 16.31 -32.55
N SER A 146 15.52 16.12 -31.57
CA SER A 146 16.70 16.97 -31.36
C SER A 146 17.92 16.61 -32.23
N THR A 147 17.89 15.45 -32.89
CA THR A 147 18.99 14.96 -33.77
C THR A 147 18.78 15.24 -35.26
N THR A 148 17.75 15.99 -35.67
CA THR A 148 17.70 16.51 -37.04
C THR A 148 18.60 17.73 -37.16
N ASP A 149 19.91 17.48 -37.14
CA ASP A 149 20.89 18.44 -37.62
C ASP A 149 20.83 18.46 -39.15
N ALA A 150 20.93 19.66 -39.71
CA ALA A 150 20.72 19.96 -41.10
C ALA A 150 21.89 19.47 -41.97
N ALA A 151 21.95 18.18 -42.31
CA ALA A 151 22.76 17.71 -43.42
C ALA A 151 22.33 16.31 -43.88
N THR A 152 22.14 16.18 -45.20
CA THR A 152 21.95 14.93 -45.95
C THR A 152 20.63 14.20 -45.69
N GLY A 153 19.61 14.59 -46.47
CA GLY A 153 18.40 13.79 -46.62
C GLY A 153 18.70 12.50 -47.37
N GLU A 154 18.73 11.38 -46.64
CA GLU A 154 18.53 10.05 -47.19
C GLU A 154 17.79 9.20 -46.14
N SER A 155 16.58 8.76 -46.48
CA SER A 155 15.79 7.82 -45.69
C SER A 155 16.28 6.40 -45.97
N VAL A 156 17.03 5.81 -45.04
CA VAL A 156 17.35 4.37 -45.09
C VAL A 156 16.32 3.60 -44.26
N GLY A 157 15.66 2.64 -44.92
CA GLY A 157 14.45 1.96 -44.46
C GLY A 157 14.63 1.05 -43.24
N LEU A 158 13.58 1.02 -42.41
CA LEU A 158 13.40 0.24 -41.20
C LEU A 158 13.07 -1.24 -41.45
N GLU A 159 13.86 -1.97 -42.25
CA GLU A 159 13.63 -3.41 -42.45
C GLU A 159 14.72 -4.35 -41.91
N GLU A 160 15.93 -3.88 -41.59
CA GLU A 160 17.00 -4.79 -41.13
C GLU A 160 17.08 -4.99 -39.60
N GLU A 161 16.57 -4.06 -38.79
CA GLU A 161 16.76 -4.13 -37.32
C GLU A 161 15.76 -5.07 -36.61
N MET A 162 14.62 -5.36 -37.24
CA MET A 162 13.65 -6.34 -36.72
C MET A 162 14.05 -7.80 -36.94
N LEU A 163 15.02 -8.08 -37.83
CA LEU A 163 15.45 -9.45 -38.13
C LEU A 163 16.55 -9.96 -37.18
N LEU A 164 17.34 -9.08 -36.57
CA LEU A 164 18.42 -9.48 -35.68
C LEU A 164 17.94 -9.85 -34.27
N ASN A 165 16.84 -9.28 -33.79
CA ASN A 165 16.34 -9.52 -32.43
C ASN A 165 15.51 -10.81 -32.27
N ARG A 166 15.28 -11.58 -33.34
CA ARG A 166 14.58 -12.89 -33.28
C ARG A 166 15.51 -14.10 -33.05
N LYS A 167 16.83 -13.91 -32.95
CA LYS A 167 17.80 -15.01 -32.73
C LYS A 167 18.31 -15.15 -31.29
N GLY A 168 17.76 -14.39 -30.33
CA GLY A 168 18.24 -14.35 -28.95
C GLY A 168 17.39 -15.06 -27.89
N ILE A 169 16.40 -15.87 -28.26
CA ILE A 169 15.64 -16.70 -27.31
C ILE A 169 15.99 -18.16 -27.58
N THR A 170 16.86 -18.73 -26.73
CA THR A 170 17.00 -20.18 -26.58
C THR A 170 16.61 -20.53 -25.15
N MET A 171 15.87 -21.63 -25.01
CA MET A 171 15.38 -22.23 -23.76
C MET A 171 16.45 -22.38 -22.67
#